data_AF-A0A7W1HZ51-F1
#
_entry.id   AF-A0A7W1HZ51-F1
#
_cell.length_a   1.000
_cell.length_b   1.000
_cell.length_c   1.000
_cell.angle_alpha   90.00
_cell.angle_beta   90.00
_cell.angle_gamma   90.00
#
_symmetry.space_group_name_H-M   'P 1'
#
loop_
_entity.id
_entity.type
_entity.pdbx_description
1 polymer ?
#
loop_
_entity_poly.entity_id
_entity_poly.type
_entity_poly.pdbx_seq_one_letter_code
_entity_poly.pdbx_strand_id
1 'polypeptide(L)'
;RFLSLATFGLLMQIAFVYWFTAALKSGPEWRTDYTALYYALSFDQLATPIGHVLLDFPSLLQVLTFGTLVLEILGPLLLFWPFFTGPVRTGAALAIMSLHFGIWLTMDIGIFPWISAFCMVCFFPTWFWDRASTLHSVLLRRVEFVRRLQLATARLAQAIVAFSKAVLPFLMNARQLLFADPALHGGPLADHTAGAAPSLAVGTHHDEAPAEEPEPAELRSSLATNLLAFFFIFYILCWNLTTVTSFTLPERTVPLGPFLGLDQYWGMFAPSPSKEDGWYVIPGELRDGRKVDLMPITRDDYGMHRVSYEKPQDIPATYKNEHWRKYLENIYNQDHADQRLYFGQYICRQWNAHHTGADTLETFRIIYLLEMTLPDYQQSKPEKVDLWNHTC
;
A
#
# COMPACT_ATOMS: atom_id res chain seq x y z
N ARG A 1 -18.68 6.67 -24.09
CA ARG A 1 -18.12 5.52 -23.34
C ARG A 1 -17.29 4.70 -24.32
N PHE A 2 -16.00 4.50 -24.04
CA PHE A 2 -15.15 3.66 -24.89
C PHE A 2 -15.39 2.19 -24.55
N LEU A 3 -15.90 1.42 -25.51
CA LEU A 3 -16.11 -0.03 -25.39
C LEU A 3 -15.08 -0.71 -26.28
N SER A 4 -14.11 -1.37 -25.66
CA SER A 4 -13.09 -2.16 -26.34
C SER A 4 -12.84 -3.45 -25.57
N LEU A 5 -12.31 -4.46 -26.28
CA LEU A 5 -11.98 -5.72 -25.63
C LEU A 5 -10.83 -5.57 -24.63
N ALA A 6 -9.98 -4.55 -24.80
CA ALA A 6 -8.98 -4.17 -23.81
C ALA A 6 -9.60 -3.68 -22.50
N THR A 7 -10.63 -2.82 -22.58
CA THR A 7 -11.35 -2.35 -21.39
C THR A 7 -12.07 -3.51 -20.69
N PHE A 8 -12.73 -4.37 -21.48
CA PHE A 8 -13.35 -5.58 -20.95
C PHE A 8 -12.31 -6.51 -20.29
N GLY A 9 -11.18 -6.75 -20.96
CA GLY A 9 -10.10 -7.61 -20.48
C GLY A 9 -9.54 -7.13 -19.14
N LEU A 10 -9.26 -5.84 -19.00
CA LEU A 10 -8.79 -5.26 -17.74
C LEU A 10 -9.79 -5.50 -16.59
N LEU A 11 -11.07 -5.20 -16.81
CA LEU A 11 -12.10 -5.38 -15.78
C LEU A 11 -12.31 -6.86 -15.46
N MET A 12 -12.28 -7.72 -16.47
CA MET A 12 -12.47 -9.16 -16.32
C MET A 12 -11.29 -9.82 -15.61
N GLN A 13 -10.06 -9.38 -15.87
CA GLN A 13 -8.87 -9.84 -15.16
C GLN A 13 -9.02 -9.62 -13.65
N ILE A 14 -9.46 -8.41 -13.25
CA ILE A 14 -9.72 -8.10 -11.84
C ILE A 14 -10.82 -9.00 -11.27
N ALA A 15 -11.89 -9.26 -12.02
CA ALA A 15 -12.97 -10.15 -11.59
C ALA A 15 -12.52 -11.60 -11.41
N PHE A 16 -11.65 -12.09 -12.29
CA PHE A 16 -11.05 -13.43 -12.15
C PHE A 16 -10.31 -13.59 -10.83
N VAL A 17 -9.60 -12.56 -10.35
CA VAL A 17 -8.90 -12.65 -9.06
C VAL A 17 -9.87 -13.11 -7.97
N TYR A 18 -11.05 -12.48 -7.84
CA TYR A 18 -12.02 -12.82 -6.80
C TYR A 18 -12.76 -14.14 -7.06
N TRP A 19 -13.22 -14.40 -8.28
CA TRP A 19 -13.95 -15.64 -8.57
C TRP A 19 -13.08 -16.88 -8.41
N PHE A 20 -11.83 -16.84 -8.84
CA PHE A 20 -10.92 -17.97 -8.67
C PHE A 20 -10.47 -18.11 -7.21
N THR A 21 -10.30 -17.02 -6.45
CA THR A 21 -10.10 -17.10 -4.99
C THR A 21 -11.28 -17.73 -4.27
N ALA A 22 -12.51 -17.34 -4.60
CA ALA A 22 -13.72 -17.97 -4.03
C ALA A 22 -13.81 -19.47 -4.38
N ALA A 23 -13.39 -19.85 -5.59
CA ALA A 23 -13.32 -21.25 -6.00
C ALA A 23 -12.24 -22.02 -5.23
N LEU A 24 -11.07 -21.42 -4.99
CA LEU A 24 -9.98 -22.00 -4.21
C LEU A 24 -10.40 -22.26 -2.76
N LYS A 25 -11.21 -21.38 -2.15
CA LYS A 25 -11.75 -21.49 -0.78
C LYS A 25 -12.83 -22.58 -0.68
N SER A 26 -12.41 -23.83 -0.82
CA SER A 26 -13.28 -25.01 -0.87
C SER A 26 -13.42 -25.76 0.46
N GLY A 27 -12.56 -25.46 1.45
CA GLY A 27 -12.57 -26.12 2.76
C GLY A 27 -13.81 -25.84 3.60
N PRO A 28 -14.13 -26.73 4.57
CA PRO A 28 -15.30 -26.58 5.44
C PRO A 28 -15.26 -25.29 6.27
N GLU A 29 -14.07 -24.83 6.66
CA GLU A 29 -13.90 -23.57 7.40
C GLU A 29 -14.45 -22.35 6.65
N TRP A 30 -14.46 -22.39 5.31
CA TRP A 30 -15.06 -21.36 4.47
C TRP A 30 -16.52 -21.65 4.10
N ARG A 31 -16.87 -22.92 3.89
CA ARG A 31 -18.12 -23.33 3.23
C ARG A 31 -19.25 -23.71 4.18
N THR A 32 -18.94 -24.29 5.33
CA THR A 32 -19.94 -24.87 6.24
C THR A 32 -19.79 -24.32 7.65
N ASP A 33 -18.57 -24.26 8.15
CA ASP A 33 -18.29 -24.00 9.57
C ASP A 33 -18.11 -22.51 9.83
N TYR A 34 -17.73 -21.75 8.78
CA TYR A 34 -17.48 -20.30 8.82
C TYR A 34 -16.46 -19.89 9.88
N THR A 35 -15.45 -20.73 10.12
CA THR A 35 -14.36 -20.52 11.07
C THR A 35 -13.06 -20.06 10.41
N ALA A 36 -13.05 -19.78 9.10
CA ALA A 36 -11.79 -19.51 8.40
C ALA A 36 -11.05 -18.27 8.94
N LEU A 37 -11.75 -17.18 9.28
CA LEU A 37 -11.10 -16.01 9.86
C LEU A 37 -10.60 -16.25 11.29
N TYR A 38 -11.20 -17.17 12.04
CA TYR A 38 -10.65 -17.59 13.33
C TYR A 38 -9.25 -18.17 13.15
N TYR A 39 -9.09 -19.14 12.25
CA TYR A 39 -7.78 -19.74 11.99
C TYR A 39 -6.80 -18.74 11.35
N ALA A 40 -7.26 -17.89 10.42
CA ALA A 40 -6.41 -16.90 9.78
C ALA A 40 -5.85 -15.85 10.77
N LEU A 41 -6.69 -15.38 11.71
CA LEU A 41 -6.27 -14.40 12.72
C LEU A 41 -5.58 -15.04 13.92
N SER A 42 -5.64 -16.37 14.07
CA SER A 42 -4.83 -17.12 15.03
C SER A 42 -3.41 -17.38 14.54
N PHE A 43 -3.09 -17.01 13.29
CA PHE A 43 -1.75 -17.14 12.75
C PHE A 43 -0.91 -15.91 13.13
N ASP A 44 -0.17 -16.02 14.23
CA ASP A 44 0.49 -14.88 14.87
C ASP A 44 1.59 -14.25 14.01
N GLN A 45 2.12 -14.98 13.04
CA GLN A 45 3.11 -14.44 12.11
C GLN A 45 2.56 -13.33 11.21
N LEU A 46 1.24 -13.30 10.97
CA LEU A 46 0.58 -12.32 10.12
C LEU A 46 -0.44 -11.45 10.87
N ALA A 47 -1.05 -11.94 11.95
CA ALA A 47 -2.07 -11.21 12.66
C ALA A 47 -1.49 -9.96 13.36
N THR A 48 -2.18 -8.83 13.20
CA THR A 48 -1.90 -7.60 13.95
C THR A 48 -2.60 -7.64 15.31
N PRO A 49 -2.25 -6.74 16.26
CA PRO A 49 -2.96 -6.65 17.54
C PRO A 49 -4.48 -6.43 17.39
N ILE A 50 -4.93 -5.74 16.35
CA ILE A 50 -6.36 -5.55 16.06
C ILE A 50 -6.98 -6.89 15.61
N GLY A 51 -6.26 -7.68 14.83
CA GLY A 51 -6.65 -9.04 14.45
C GLY A 51 -6.83 -9.94 15.68
N HIS A 52 -5.88 -9.90 16.62
CA HIS A 52 -5.97 -10.66 17.87
C HIS A 52 -7.19 -10.28 18.72
N VAL A 53 -7.50 -8.99 18.83
CA VAL A 53 -8.69 -8.52 19.56
C VAL A 53 -9.98 -9.07 18.93
N LEU A 54 -10.02 -9.31 17.62
CA LEU A 54 -11.21 -9.88 16.97
C LEU A 54 -11.46 -11.35 17.34
N LEU A 55 -10.46 -12.07 17.86
CA LEU A 55 -10.63 -13.45 18.34
C LEU A 55 -11.59 -13.53 19.53
N ASP A 56 -11.73 -12.44 20.30
CA ASP A 56 -12.70 -12.34 21.41
C ASP A 56 -14.16 -12.23 20.93
N PHE A 57 -14.40 -12.10 19.62
CA PHE A 57 -15.74 -11.94 19.04
C PHE A 57 -16.10 -13.05 18.04
N PRO A 58 -16.33 -14.30 18.49
CA PRO A 58 -16.54 -15.44 17.59
C PRO A 58 -17.67 -15.28 16.59
N SER A 59 -18.82 -14.75 17.01
CA SER A 59 -19.96 -14.54 16.13
C SER A 59 -19.68 -13.50 15.04
N LEU A 60 -18.87 -12.48 15.35
CA LEU A 60 -18.45 -11.50 14.36
C LEU A 60 -17.53 -12.15 13.32
N LEU A 61 -16.56 -12.96 13.74
CA LEU A 61 -15.67 -13.68 12.84
C LEU A 61 -16.40 -14.64 11.91
N GLN A 62 -17.44 -15.31 12.39
CA GLN A 62 -18.30 -16.15 11.54
C GLN A 62 -19.03 -15.33 10.48
N VAL A 63 -19.64 -14.21 10.87
CA VAL A 63 -20.32 -13.29 9.94
C VAL A 63 -19.35 -12.71 8.91
N LEU A 64 -18.15 -12.31 9.34
CA LEU A 64 -17.11 -11.78 8.45
C LEU A 64 -16.56 -12.87 7.51
N THR A 65 -16.43 -14.11 7.97
CA THR A 65 -16.00 -15.25 7.14
C THR A 65 -17.00 -15.48 6.02
N PHE A 66 -18.28 -15.60 6.38
CA PHE A 66 -19.37 -15.72 5.40
C PHE A 66 -19.42 -14.51 4.46
N GLY A 67 -19.37 -13.30 5.01
CA GLY A 67 -19.42 -12.06 4.25
C GLY A 67 -18.28 -11.91 3.25
N THR A 68 -17.07 -12.34 3.62
CA THR A 68 -15.90 -12.37 2.74
C THR A 68 -16.16 -13.26 1.54
N LEU A 69 -16.62 -14.50 1.76
CA LEU A 69 -16.91 -15.44 0.67
C LEU A 69 -18.04 -14.93 -0.23
N VAL A 70 -19.11 -14.39 0.35
CA VAL A 70 -20.23 -13.79 -0.40
C VAL A 70 -19.74 -12.62 -1.25
N LEU A 71 -18.89 -11.76 -0.71
CA LEU A 71 -18.35 -10.62 -1.44
C LEU A 71 -17.40 -11.04 -2.56
N GLU A 72 -16.60 -12.08 -2.38
CA GLU A 72 -15.74 -12.61 -3.44
C GLU A 72 -16.53 -13.23 -4.60
N ILE A 73 -17.69 -13.85 -4.31
CA ILE A 73 -18.56 -14.44 -5.33
C ILE A 73 -19.42 -13.37 -6.02
N LEU A 74 -20.14 -12.56 -5.22
CA LEU A 74 -21.14 -11.61 -5.71
C LEU A 74 -20.54 -10.26 -6.07
N GLY A 75 -19.44 -9.84 -5.44
CA GLY A 75 -18.79 -8.56 -5.69
C GLY A 75 -18.50 -8.33 -7.18
N PRO A 76 -17.79 -9.25 -7.86
CA PRO A 76 -17.56 -9.14 -9.30
C PRO A 76 -18.86 -9.12 -10.12
N LEU A 77 -19.87 -9.92 -9.75
CA LEU A 77 -21.18 -9.89 -10.44
C LEU A 77 -21.85 -8.51 -10.32
N LEU A 78 -21.76 -7.88 -9.14
CA LEU A 78 -22.28 -6.54 -8.89
C LEU A 78 -21.50 -5.46 -9.64
N LEU A 79 -20.18 -5.65 -9.85
CA LEU A 79 -19.36 -4.74 -10.65
C LEU A 79 -19.79 -4.69 -12.13
N PHE A 80 -20.32 -5.78 -12.68
CA PHE A 80 -20.86 -5.87 -14.04
C PHE A 80 -22.39 -5.74 -14.12
N TRP A 81 -23.04 -5.37 -13.03
CA TRP A 81 -24.50 -5.34 -12.97
C TRP A 81 -25.10 -4.32 -13.95
N PRO A 82 -26.12 -4.69 -14.76
CA PRO A 82 -26.60 -3.85 -15.87
C PRO A 82 -27.60 -2.76 -15.46
N PHE A 83 -28.21 -2.84 -14.27
CA PHE A 83 -29.20 -1.87 -13.79
C PHE A 83 -28.61 -0.95 -12.73
N PHE A 84 -28.97 0.34 -12.69
CA PHE A 84 -28.37 1.29 -11.75
C PHE A 84 -26.83 1.22 -11.71
N THR A 85 -26.23 1.04 -12.90
CA THR A 85 -24.81 0.69 -13.09
C THR A 85 -23.86 1.56 -12.28
N GLY A 86 -24.10 2.88 -12.22
CA GLY A 86 -23.28 3.81 -11.46
C GLY A 86 -23.27 3.52 -9.95
N PRO A 87 -24.42 3.65 -9.26
CA PRO A 87 -24.52 3.37 -7.83
C PRO A 87 -24.10 1.94 -7.44
N VAL A 88 -24.57 0.91 -8.15
CA VAL A 88 -24.29 -0.50 -7.79
C VAL A 88 -22.80 -0.82 -7.92
N ARG A 89 -22.18 -0.43 -9.04
CA ARG A 89 -20.73 -0.64 -9.26
C ARG A 89 -19.88 0.13 -8.26
N THR A 90 -20.28 1.34 -7.90
CA THR A 90 -19.59 2.13 -6.86
C THR A 90 -19.71 1.46 -5.49
N GLY A 91 -20.91 1.00 -5.11
CA GLY A 91 -21.13 0.29 -3.86
C GLY A 91 -20.31 -1.01 -3.77
N ALA A 92 -20.30 -1.81 -4.85
CA ALA A 92 -19.51 -3.04 -4.91
C ALA A 92 -17.99 -2.76 -4.84
N ALA A 93 -17.50 -1.76 -5.57
CA ALA A 93 -16.10 -1.34 -5.51
C ALA A 93 -15.71 -0.91 -4.10
N LEU A 94 -16.53 -0.07 -3.44
CA LEU A 94 -16.29 0.36 -2.06
C LEU A 94 -16.36 -0.80 -1.06
N ALA A 95 -17.25 -1.76 -1.24
CA ALA A 95 -17.32 -2.95 -0.39
C ALA A 95 -16.05 -3.80 -0.51
N ILE A 96 -15.55 -4.03 -1.73
CA ILE A 96 -14.28 -4.74 -1.97
C ILE A 96 -13.10 -3.95 -1.41
N MET A 97 -13.06 -2.63 -1.58
CA MET A 97 -12.03 -1.78 -0.96
C MET A 97 -12.08 -1.86 0.57
N SER A 98 -13.29 -1.94 1.16
CA SER A 98 -13.47 -2.07 2.61
C SER A 98 -13.01 -3.43 3.12
N LEU A 99 -13.20 -4.51 2.35
CA LEU A 99 -12.63 -5.82 2.65
C LEU A 99 -11.09 -5.73 2.73
N HIS A 100 -10.44 -5.16 1.73
CA HIS A 100 -8.98 -5.01 1.71
C HIS A 100 -8.46 -4.08 2.81
N PHE A 101 -9.21 -3.03 3.14
CA PHE A 101 -8.91 -2.19 4.29
C PHE A 101 -9.01 -2.97 5.61
N GLY A 102 -10.01 -3.84 5.75
CA GLY A 102 -10.13 -4.77 6.87
C GLY A 102 -8.93 -5.71 6.96
N ILE A 103 -8.53 -6.33 5.85
CA ILE A 103 -7.34 -7.19 5.78
C ILE A 103 -6.09 -6.41 6.23
N TRP A 104 -5.88 -5.19 5.73
CA TRP A 104 -4.76 -4.34 6.15
C TRP A 104 -4.80 -3.98 7.63
N LEU A 105 -5.98 -3.74 8.19
CA LEU A 105 -6.12 -3.45 9.62
C LEU A 105 -5.82 -4.65 10.51
N THR A 106 -6.15 -5.86 10.06
CA THR A 106 -6.08 -7.06 10.90
C THR A 106 -4.86 -7.94 10.63
N MET A 107 -4.22 -7.82 9.47
CA MET A 107 -3.10 -8.67 9.06
C MET A 107 -2.00 -7.89 8.33
N ASP A 108 -0.74 -8.22 8.63
CA ASP A 108 0.43 -7.68 7.96
C ASP A 108 0.86 -8.54 6.77
N ILE A 109 0.34 -8.19 5.60
CA ILE A 109 0.56 -8.91 4.32
C ILE A 109 1.20 -7.98 3.28
N GLY A 110 1.94 -6.98 3.74
CA GLY A 110 2.66 -6.03 2.90
C GLY A 110 1.76 -5.21 1.96
N ILE A 111 2.17 -5.08 0.69
CA ILE A 111 1.54 -4.17 -0.29
C ILE A 111 0.24 -4.72 -0.91
N PHE A 112 -0.07 -6.00 -0.70
CA PHE A 112 -1.18 -6.69 -1.34
C PHE A 112 -2.55 -6.01 -1.16
N PRO A 113 -3.03 -5.69 0.06
CA PRO A 113 -4.36 -5.09 0.23
C PRO A 113 -4.48 -3.71 -0.43
N TRP A 114 -3.38 -2.93 -0.46
CA TRP A 114 -3.33 -1.62 -1.09
C TRP A 114 -3.52 -1.70 -2.61
N ILE A 115 -2.78 -2.59 -3.27
CA ILE A 115 -2.87 -2.77 -4.73
C ILE A 115 -4.27 -3.29 -5.09
N SER A 116 -4.77 -4.27 -4.36
CA SER A 116 -6.09 -4.87 -4.62
C SER A 116 -7.24 -3.87 -4.45
N ALA A 117 -7.17 -3.01 -3.43
CA ALA A 117 -8.10 -1.90 -3.25
C ALA A 117 -7.95 -0.85 -4.36
N PHE A 118 -6.73 -0.50 -4.76
CA PHE A 118 -6.47 0.50 -5.79
C PHE A 118 -6.98 0.06 -7.17
N CYS A 119 -6.90 -1.22 -7.52
CA CYS A 119 -7.48 -1.75 -8.76
C CYS A 119 -8.99 -1.50 -8.88
N MET A 120 -9.71 -1.34 -7.76
CA MET A 120 -11.14 -1.00 -7.79
C MET A 120 -11.41 0.39 -8.35
N VAL A 121 -10.41 1.27 -8.44
CA VAL A 121 -10.53 2.60 -9.05
C VAL A 121 -10.98 2.51 -10.51
N CYS A 122 -10.57 1.45 -11.23
CA CYS A 122 -11.04 1.16 -12.59
C CYS A 122 -12.56 0.98 -12.68
N PHE A 123 -13.22 0.69 -11.55
CA PHE A 123 -14.66 0.50 -11.46
C PHE A 123 -15.44 1.78 -11.12
N PHE A 124 -14.82 2.93 -10.88
CA PHE A 124 -15.61 4.14 -10.63
C PHE A 124 -16.23 4.74 -11.91
N PRO A 125 -17.53 5.08 -11.90
CA PRO A 125 -18.22 5.68 -13.04
C PRO A 125 -17.86 7.17 -13.22
N THR A 126 -18.11 7.73 -14.40
CA THR A 126 -17.76 9.13 -14.75
C THR A 126 -18.25 10.16 -13.73
N TRP A 127 -19.49 10.05 -13.25
CA TRP A 127 -20.05 11.01 -12.27
C TRP A 127 -19.26 11.08 -10.96
N PHE A 128 -18.59 9.99 -10.57
CA PHE A 128 -17.72 9.97 -9.39
C PHE A 128 -16.52 10.88 -9.62
N TRP A 129 -15.90 10.77 -10.81
CA TRP A 129 -14.77 11.58 -11.21
C TRP A 129 -15.13 13.05 -11.42
N ASP A 130 -16.31 13.34 -11.96
CA ASP A 130 -16.81 14.71 -12.12
C ASP A 130 -17.00 15.40 -10.76
N ARG A 131 -17.49 14.64 -9.76
CA ARG A 131 -17.60 15.16 -8.39
C ARG A 131 -16.23 15.33 -7.73
N ALA A 132 -15.32 14.39 -7.93
CA ALA A 132 -13.97 14.47 -7.39
C ALA A 132 -13.20 15.66 -7.97
N SER A 133 -13.29 15.89 -9.28
CA SER A 133 -12.66 17.03 -9.96
C SER A 133 -13.26 18.37 -9.50
N THR A 134 -14.58 18.42 -9.34
CA THR A 134 -15.26 19.60 -8.77
C THR A 134 -14.76 19.89 -7.37
N LEU A 135 -14.72 18.88 -6.49
CA LEU A 135 -14.22 19.03 -5.12
C LEU A 135 -12.75 19.48 -5.10
N HIS A 136 -11.91 18.88 -5.94
CA HIS A 136 -10.51 19.25 -6.10
C HIS A 136 -10.35 20.71 -6.53
N SER A 137 -11.14 21.17 -7.50
CA SER A 137 -11.13 22.57 -7.94
C SER A 137 -11.56 23.56 -6.84
N VAL A 138 -12.45 23.15 -5.93
CA VAL A 138 -12.86 23.96 -4.77
C VAL A 138 -11.72 24.04 -3.75
N LEU A 139 -11.07 22.92 -3.47
CA LEU A 139 -9.90 22.85 -2.59
C LEU A 139 -8.75 23.72 -3.11
N LEU A 140 -8.39 23.60 -4.39
CA LEU A 140 -7.35 24.42 -5.00
C LEU A 140 -7.70 25.92 -4.97
N ARG A 141 -8.97 26.29 -5.21
CA ARG A 141 -9.42 27.67 -5.08
C ARG A 141 -9.26 28.21 -3.67
N ARG A 142 -9.49 27.39 -2.63
CA ARG A 142 -9.24 27.78 -1.23
C ARG A 142 -7.76 27.99 -0.95
N VAL A 143 -6.88 27.12 -1.44
CA VAL A 143 -5.42 27.28 -1.29
C VAL A 143 -4.93 28.54 -2.00
N GLU A 144 -5.38 28.76 -3.23
CA GLU A 144 -5.02 29.95 -4.01
C GLU A 144 -5.53 31.25 -3.35
N PHE A 145 -6.73 31.22 -2.77
CA PHE A 145 -7.27 32.34 -2.01
C PHE A 145 -6.40 32.69 -0.78
N VAL A 146 -5.99 31.68 0.00
CA VAL A 146 -5.08 31.87 1.14
C VAL A 146 -3.74 32.44 0.68
N ARG A 147 -3.17 31.91 -0.40
CA ARG A 147 -1.91 32.40 -1.00
C ARG A 147 -2.02 33.87 -1.43
N ARG A 148 -3.12 34.25 -2.07
CA ARG A 148 -3.38 35.65 -2.48
C ARG A 148 -3.51 36.58 -1.28
N LEU A 149 -4.16 36.14 -0.20
CA LEU A 149 -4.29 36.92 1.03
C LEU A 149 -2.93 37.14 1.72
N GLN A 150 -2.08 36.11 1.75
CA GLN A 150 -0.70 36.21 2.24
C GLN A 150 0.15 37.19 1.40
N LEU A 151 0.04 37.14 0.08
CA LEU A 151 0.74 38.07 -0.81
C LEU A 151 0.24 39.52 -0.64
N ALA A 152 -1.07 39.72 -0.47
CA ALA A 152 -1.65 41.05 -0.26
C ALA A 152 -1.20 41.67 1.08
N THR A 153 -1.21 40.87 2.15
CA THR A 153 -0.72 41.31 3.48
C THR A 153 0.78 41.60 3.47
N ALA A 154 1.59 40.79 2.78
CA ALA A 154 3.01 41.06 2.59
C ALA A 154 3.27 42.37 1.82
N ARG A 155 2.50 42.64 0.75
CA ARG A 155 2.58 43.91 0.00
C ARG A 155 2.18 45.11 0.85
N LEU A 156 1.12 44.98 1.67
CA LEU A 156 0.70 46.04 2.59
C LEU A 156 1.78 46.33 3.64
N ALA A 157 2.38 45.29 4.23
CA ALA A 157 3.49 45.44 5.16
C ALA A 157 4.70 46.12 4.52
N GLN A 158 5.07 45.74 3.28
CA GLN A 158 6.13 46.40 2.52
C GLN A 158 5.80 47.86 2.21
N ALA A 159 4.55 48.17 1.85
CA ALA A 159 4.10 49.54 1.60
C ALA A 159 4.16 50.40 2.88
N ILE A 160 3.78 49.85 4.04
CA ILE A 160 3.88 50.54 5.34
C ILE A 160 5.35 50.81 5.69
N VAL A 161 6.25 49.85 5.47
CA VAL A 161 7.69 50.03 5.70
C VAL A 161 8.29 51.05 4.72
N ALA A 162 7.87 51.04 3.45
CA ALA A 162 8.32 52.02 2.47
C ALA A 162 7.83 53.43 2.82
N PHE A 163 6.56 53.56 3.23
CA PHE A 163 5.97 54.81 3.69
C PHE A 163 6.67 55.32 4.95
N SER A 164 6.93 54.47 5.94
CA SER A 164 7.66 54.89 7.14
C SER A 164 9.08 55.33 6.79
N LYS A 165 9.80 54.62 5.91
CA LYS A 165 11.13 55.03 5.42
C LYS A 165 11.11 56.33 4.62
N ALA A 166 10.01 56.69 3.95
CA ALA A 166 9.89 57.94 3.20
C ALA A 166 9.49 59.13 4.09
N VAL A 167 8.61 58.89 5.07
CA VAL A 167 8.08 59.93 5.95
C VAL A 167 9.01 60.25 7.11
N LEU A 168 9.75 59.29 7.65
CA LEU A 168 10.67 59.52 8.77
C LEU A 168 11.77 60.54 8.43
N PRO A 169 12.45 60.47 7.25
CA PRO A 169 13.42 61.48 6.83
C PRO A 169 12.76 62.82 6.52
N PHE A 170 11.54 62.83 5.95
CA PHE A 170 10.80 64.06 5.69
C PHE A 170 10.44 64.80 6.98
N LEU A 171 9.97 64.08 8.01
CA LEU A 171 9.69 64.65 9.34
C LEU A 171 10.97 65.09 10.04
N MET A 172 12.08 64.37 9.88
CA MET A 172 13.39 64.78 10.41
C MET A 172 13.95 66.02 9.70
N ASN A 173 13.77 66.14 8.38
CA ASN A 173 14.16 67.32 7.60
C ASN A 173 13.26 68.52 7.88
N ALA A 174 11.94 68.33 8.03
CA ALA A 174 11.00 69.39 8.41
C ALA A 174 11.33 69.94 9.81
N ARG A 175 11.75 69.05 10.73
CA ARG A 175 12.30 69.47 12.02
C ARG A 175 13.57 70.29 11.85
N GLN A 176 14.50 69.91 10.97
CA GLN A 176 15.71 70.69 10.67
C GLN A 176 15.39 72.07 10.06
N LEU A 177 14.39 72.17 9.18
CA LEU A 177 13.92 73.42 8.57
C LEU A 177 13.23 74.35 9.58
N LEU A 178 12.51 73.81 10.57
CA LEU A 178 11.94 74.61 11.67
C LEU A 178 12.99 75.16 12.65
N PHE A 179 14.25 74.67 12.57
CA PHE A 179 15.36 75.11 13.41
C PHE A 179 16.55 75.69 12.60
N ALA A 180 16.34 76.07 11.34
CA ALA A 180 17.39 76.67 10.49
C ALA A 180 17.12 78.16 10.21
N ASP A 181 18.10 79.00 10.55
CA ASP A 181 18.13 80.46 10.35
C ASP A 181 18.13 80.85 8.85
N PRO A 182 17.52 81.98 8.44
CA PRO A 182 17.38 82.34 7.03
C PRO A 182 18.57 83.16 6.52
N ALA A 183 19.29 82.62 5.52
CA ALA A 183 20.23 83.41 4.71
C ALA A 183 20.23 83.00 3.21
N LEU A 184 19.60 83.86 2.41
CA LEU A 184 19.95 84.42 1.08
C LEU A 184 20.56 83.59 -0.08
N HIS A 185 20.01 83.93 -1.27
CA HIS A 185 20.47 83.77 -2.68
C HIS A 185 20.12 82.44 -3.37
N GLY A 186 19.57 82.39 -4.58
CA GLY A 186 19.34 83.37 -5.64
C GLY A 186 19.67 82.72 -6.99
N GLY A 187 18.69 82.46 -7.86
CA GLY A 187 18.91 81.95 -9.23
C GLY A 187 17.60 81.58 -9.95
N PRO A 188 17.50 81.74 -11.30
CA PRO A 188 16.28 82.23 -11.96
C PRO A 188 15.39 81.18 -12.66
N LEU A 189 14.14 81.60 -12.87
CA LEU A 189 13.06 80.95 -13.63
C LEU A 189 13.35 80.85 -15.14
N ALA A 190 13.07 79.67 -15.70
CA ALA A 190 12.68 79.40 -17.09
C ALA A 190 12.27 77.90 -17.15
N ASP A 191 11.27 77.41 -17.86
CA ASP A 191 10.19 78.00 -18.66
C ASP A 191 9.13 76.89 -18.79
N HIS A 192 7.84 77.23 -18.68
CA HIS A 192 6.74 76.29 -18.84
C HIS A 192 6.30 76.28 -20.30
N THR A 193 6.41 75.15 -20.99
CA THR A 193 5.61 74.88 -22.19
C THR A 193 4.83 73.59 -22.02
N ALA A 194 3.52 73.77 -21.86
CA ALA A 194 2.51 72.73 -21.94
C ALA A 194 2.31 72.35 -23.41
N GLY A 195 2.45 71.06 -23.72
CA GLY A 195 2.19 70.47 -25.03
C GLY A 195 1.30 69.24 -24.90
N ALA A 196 0.06 69.43 -25.34
CA ALA A 196 -1.08 68.51 -25.49
C ALA A 196 -0.85 66.99 -25.45
N ALA A 197 -1.75 66.32 -24.72
CA ALA A 197 -1.97 64.87 -24.70
C ALA A 197 -2.41 64.30 -26.06
N PRO A 198 -1.97 63.09 -26.44
CA PRO A 198 -2.63 62.29 -27.46
C PRO A 198 -3.79 61.48 -26.86
N SER A 199 -4.84 61.40 -27.66
CA SER A 199 -6.13 60.76 -27.45
C SER A 199 -6.08 59.30 -26.97
N LEU A 200 -7.00 58.96 -26.05
CA LEU A 200 -7.41 57.59 -25.78
C LEU A 200 -7.80 56.88 -27.09
N ALA A 201 -6.99 55.91 -27.51
CA ALA A 201 -7.45 54.88 -28.44
C ALA A 201 -8.41 53.96 -27.65
N VAL A 202 -9.70 54.07 -27.95
CA VAL A 202 -10.71 53.09 -27.58
C VAL A 202 -10.30 51.77 -28.21
N GLY A 203 -9.79 50.85 -27.40
CA GLY A 203 -9.59 49.47 -27.80
C GLY A 203 -10.94 48.89 -28.17
N THR A 204 -11.09 48.51 -29.43
CA THR A 204 -12.20 47.68 -29.90
C THR A 204 -12.22 46.42 -29.05
N HIS A 205 -13.33 46.19 -28.36
CA HIS A 205 -13.65 44.88 -27.80
C HIS A 205 -13.59 43.88 -28.95
N HIS A 206 -12.53 43.08 -29.01
CA HIS A 206 -12.61 41.82 -29.72
C HIS A 206 -13.62 40.97 -28.94
N ASP A 207 -14.80 40.78 -29.54
CA ASP A 207 -15.68 39.70 -29.17
C ASP A 207 -14.86 38.40 -29.28
N GLU A 208 -14.41 37.89 -28.13
CA GLU A 208 -13.94 36.51 -28.02
C GLU A 208 -15.13 35.64 -28.42
N ALA A 209 -15.04 35.06 -29.62
CA ALA A 209 -15.94 34.00 -30.03
C ALA A 209 -15.99 32.95 -28.91
N PRO A 210 -17.18 32.45 -28.53
CA PRO A 210 -17.27 31.43 -27.51
C PRO A 210 -16.40 30.25 -27.95
N ALA A 211 -15.45 29.86 -27.09
CA ALA A 211 -14.59 28.72 -27.33
C ALA A 211 -15.50 27.52 -27.64
N GLU A 212 -15.47 27.03 -28.89
CA GLU A 212 -16.15 25.80 -29.26
C GLU A 212 -15.67 24.70 -28.30
N GLU A 213 -16.59 24.14 -27.51
CA GLU A 213 -16.27 22.97 -26.70
C GLU A 213 -15.75 21.89 -27.66
N PRO A 214 -14.53 21.35 -27.45
CA PRO A 214 -13.97 20.38 -28.35
C PRO A 214 -14.91 19.18 -28.44
N GLU A 215 -15.32 18.82 -29.67
CA GLU A 215 -16.17 17.65 -29.88
C GLU A 215 -15.56 16.42 -29.19
N PRO A 216 -16.36 15.59 -28.50
CA PRO A 216 -15.85 14.46 -27.77
C PRO A 216 -15.15 13.49 -28.73
N ALA A 217 -13.82 13.38 -28.60
CA ALA A 217 -13.02 12.48 -29.42
C ALA A 217 -13.58 11.05 -29.36
N GLU A 218 -14.12 10.56 -30.47
CA GLU A 218 -14.54 9.17 -30.61
C GLU A 218 -13.31 8.25 -30.66
N LEU A 219 -12.87 7.78 -29.49
CA LEU A 219 -11.87 6.70 -29.44
C LEU A 219 -12.47 5.43 -30.07
N ARG A 220 -11.83 4.89 -31.11
CA ARG A 220 -12.18 3.59 -31.72
C ARG A 220 -11.02 2.62 -31.57
N SER A 221 -11.28 1.40 -31.09
CA SER A 221 -10.26 0.35 -30.98
C SER A 221 -10.07 -0.38 -32.31
N SER A 222 -8.82 -0.61 -32.71
CA SER A 222 -8.52 -1.41 -33.91
C SER A 222 -8.83 -2.91 -33.71
N LEU A 223 -9.03 -3.65 -34.81
CA LEU A 223 -9.18 -5.10 -34.77
C LEU A 223 -7.95 -5.78 -34.14
N ALA A 224 -6.75 -5.35 -34.49
CA ALA A 224 -5.50 -5.89 -33.96
C ALA A 224 -5.42 -5.72 -32.43
N THR A 225 -5.78 -4.54 -31.92
CA THR A 225 -5.83 -4.27 -30.48
C THR A 225 -6.82 -5.18 -29.76
N ASN A 226 -8.00 -5.39 -30.36
CA ASN A 226 -9.00 -6.30 -29.78
C ASN A 226 -8.52 -7.76 -29.81
N LEU A 227 -7.95 -8.24 -30.91
CA LEU A 227 -7.42 -9.62 -30.97
C LEU A 227 -6.30 -9.85 -29.95
N LEU A 228 -5.42 -8.87 -29.76
CA LEU A 228 -4.37 -8.95 -28.75
C LEU A 228 -4.94 -8.97 -27.32
N ALA A 229 -5.92 -8.10 -27.03
CA ALA A 229 -6.60 -8.09 -25.74
C ALA A 229 -7.34 -9.40 -25.47
N PHE A 230 -7.99 -9.99 -26.50
CA PHE A 230 -8.62 -11.30 -26.40
C PHE A 230 -7.61 -12.37 -26.01
N PHE A 231 -6.47 -12.40 -26.70
CA PHE A 231 -5.41 -13.37 -26.43
C PHE A 231 -4.95 -13.28 -24.97
N PHE A 232 -4.70 -12.09 -24.44
CA PHE A 232 -4.28 -11.92 -23.05
C PHE A 232 -5.35 -12.35 -22.05
N ILE A 233 -6.60 -11.90 -22.21
CA ILE A 233 -7.65 -12.28 -21.24
C ILE A 233 -7.98 -13.77 -21.31
N PHE A 234 -7.92 -14.37 -22.51
CA PHE A 234 -8.09 -15.81 -22.68
C PHE A 234 -6.94 -16.59 -22.03
N TYR A 235 -5.70 -16.13 -22.21
CA TYR A 235 -4.54 -16.72 -21.54
C TYR A 235 -4.67 -16.66 -20.01
N ILE A 236 -5.04 -15.50 -19.47
CA ILE A 236 -5.28 -15.32 -18.02
C ILE A 236 -6.40 -16.25 -17.54
N LEU A 237 -7.50 -16.40 -18.30
CA LEU A 237 -8.56 -17.34 -17.96
C LEU A 237 -8.02 -18.78 -17.89
N CYS A 238 -7.28 -19.22 -18.92
CA CYS A 238 -6.66 -20.53 -18.94
C CYS A 238 -5.67 -20.72 -17.78
N TRP A 239 -4.88 -19.70 -17.45
CA TRP A 239 -3.98 -19.72 -16.29
C TRP A 239 -4.75 -19.91 -14.99
N ASN A 240 -5.79 -19.12 -14.75
CA ASN A 240 -6.59 -19.28 -13.54
C ASN A 240 -7.30 -20.66 -13.48
N LEU A 241 -7.73 -21.22 -14.62
CA LEU A 241 -8.29 -22.57 -14.68
C LEU A 241 -7.30 -23.65 -14.22
N THR A 242 -5.99 -23.50 -14.46
CA THR A 242 -5.00 -24.46 -13.95
C THR A 242 -4.91 -24.45 -12.42
N THR A 243 -5.34 -23.37 -11.77
CA THR A 243 -5.24 -23.23 -10.30
C THR A 243 -6.38 -23.92 -9.56
N VAL A 244 -7.55 -24.10 -10.20
CA VAL A 244 -8.77 -24.62 -9.57
C VAL A 244 -9.31 -25.91 -10.20
N THR A 245 -8.74 -26.35 -11.32
CA THR A 245 -9.19 -27.56 -12.03
C THR A 245 -8.01 -28.45 -12.42
N SER A 246 -8.29 -29.61 -13.00
CA SER A 246 -7.28 -30.49 -13.61
C SER A 246 -6.77 -30.02 -14.98
N PHE A 247 -7.24 -28.88 -15.48
CA PHE A 247 -6.77 -28.29 -16.73
C PHE A 247 -5.29 -27.90 -16.64
N THR A 248 -4.52 -28.18 -17.68
CA THR A 248 -3.11 -27.79 -17.77
C THR A 248 -2.84 -26.96 -19.03
N LEU A 249 -1.94 -26.00 -18.91
CA LEU A 249 -1.43 -25.24 -20.05
C LEU A 249 -0.35 -26.06 -20.78
N PRO A 250 -0.25 -25.97 -22.12
CA PRO A 250 0.87 -26.55 -22.85
C PRO A 250 2.21 -26.02 -22.32
N GLU A 251 3.22 -26.87 -22.14
CA GLU A 251 4.51 -26.49 -21.54
C GLU A 251 5.17 -25.27 -22.21
N ARG A 252 5.00 -25.13 -23.53
CA ARG A 252 5.55 -24.01 -24.31
C ARG A 252 4.91 -22.66 -23.98
N THR A 253 3.70 -22.64 -23.43
CA THR A 253 2.98 -21.40 -23.11
C THR A 253 3.12 -20.99 -21.66
N VAL A 254 3.56 -21.88 -20.76
CA VAL A 254 3.73 -21.58 -19.32
C VAL A 254 4.73 -20.44 -19.08
N PRO A 255 5.92 -20.38 -19.72
CA PRO A 255 6.87 -19.30 -19.49
C PRO A 255 6.34 -17.91 -19.87
N LEU A 256 5.32 -17.82 -20.73
CA LEU A 256 4.73 -16.55 -21.15
C LEU A 256 4.05 -15.83 -19.99
N GLY A 257 3.48 -16.55 -19.02
CA GLY A 257 2.78 -15.98 -17.88
C GLY A 257 3.71 -15.09 -17.06
N PRO A 258 4.75 -15.66 -16.42
CA PRO A 258 5.72 -14.88 -15.64
C PRO A 258 6.48 -13.85 -16.49
N PHE A 259 6.81 -14.17 -17.75
CA PHE A 259 7.52 -13.23 -18.62
C PHE A 259 6.72 -11.97 -18.94
N LEU A 260 5.41 -12.11 -19.14
CA LEU A 260 4.51 -10.99 -19.44
C LEU A 260 3.81 -10.42 -18.20
N GLY A 261 3.98 -11.03 -17.02
CA GLY A 261 3.24 -10.71 -15.80
C GLY A 261 1.74 -11.02 -15.91
N LEU A 262 1.39 -12.08 -16.63
CA LEU A 262 0.00 -12.55 -16.83
C LEU A 262 -0.35 -13.73 -15.93
N ASP A 263 0.61 -14.26 -15.18
CA ASP A 263 0.33 -15.23 -14.13
C ASP A 263 -0.49 -14.57 -13.02
N GLN A 264 -1.57 -15.23 -12.64
CA GLN A 264 -2.50 -14.72 -11.63
C GLN A 264 -2.85 -15.84 -10.67
N TYR A 265 -2.62 -15.59 -9.39
CA TYR A 265 -2.99 -16.51 -8.32
C TYR A 265 -3.21 -15.73 -7.02
N TRP A 266 -4.35 -15.99 -6.36
CA TRP A 266 -4.60 -15.50 -5.02
C TRP A 266 -5.31 -16.59 -4.19
N GLY A 267 -4.50 -17.45 -3.57
CA GLY A 267 -4.97 -18.55 -2.72
C GLY A 267 -4.81 -18.29 -1.22
N MET A 268 -4.92 -17.04 -0.78
CA MET A 268 -4.72 -16.69 0.63
C MET A 268 -5.73 -17.42 1.52
N PHE A 269 -5.21 -18.23 2.46
CA PHE A 269 -5.97 -19.11 3.35
C PHE A 269 -6.88 -20.12 2.63
N ALA A 270 -6.48 -20.54 1.42
CA ALA A 270 -7.16 -21.56 0.65
C ALA A 270 -6.31 -22.83 0.53
N PRO A 271 -6.92 -24.03 0.40
CA PRO A 271 -8.37 -24.29 0.43
C PRO A 271 -8.99 -24.14 1.82
N SER A 272 -8.17 -24.27 2.87
CA SER A 272 -8.45 -23.95 4.26
C SER A 272 -7.27 -23.13 4.81
N PRO A 273 -7.49 -22.26 5.81
CA PRO A 273 -6.37 -21.63 6.52
C PRO A 273 -5.48 -22.68 7.19
N SER A 274 -4.19 -22.36 7.35
CA SER A 274 -3.28 -23.18 8.16
C SER A 274 -3.81 -23.29 9.59
N LYS A 275 -3.63 -24.46 10.19
CA LYS A 275 -3.85 -24.71 11.62
C LYS A 275 -2.54 -24.77 12.39
N GLU A 276 -1.42 -24.77 11.67
CA GLU A 276 -0.07 -24.71 12.24
C GLU A 276 0.32 -23.25 12.42
N ASP A 277 0.70 -22.91 13.65
CA ASP A 277 1.39 -21.68 14.01
C ASP A 277 2.68 -22.02 14.77
N GLY A 278 3.50 -21.02 15.09
CA GLY A 278 4.70 -21.25 15.86
C GLY A 278 5.76 -20.16 15.73
N TRP A 279 6.88 -20.40 16.40
CA TRP A 279 8.02 -19.48 16.41
C TRP A 279 9.36 -20.22 16.45
N TYR A 280 10.41 -19.54 15.99
CA TYR A 280 11.76 -20.06 16.00
C TYR A 280 12.46 -19.79 17.34
N VAL A 281 13.27 -20.74 17.77
CA VAL A 281 14.26 -20.58 18.84
C VAL A 281 15.57 -21.23 18.38
N ILE A 282 16.68 -20.50 18.44
CA ILE A 282 17.96 -20.96 17.89
C ILE A 282 19.01 -21.00 19.01
N PRO A 283 18.99 -22.03 19.88
CA PRO A 283 19.97 -22.13 20.95
C PRO A 283 21.35 -22.48 20.40
N GLY A 284 22.32 -21.59 20.64
CA GLY A 284 23.74 -21.79 20.37
C GLY A 284 24.54 -22.09 21.62
N GLU A 285 25.61 -22.86 21.45
CA GLU A 285 26.60 -23.19 22.47
C GLU A 285 27.94 -22.55 22.09
N LEU A 286 28.44 -21.72 22.98
CA LEU A 286 29.72 -21.03 22.85
C LEU A 286 30.86 -21.95 23.30
N ARG A 287 32.09 -21.58 22.94
CA ARG A 287 33.31 -22.32 23.30
C ARG A 287 33.50 -22.55 24.80
N ASP A 288 32.99 -21.65 25.63
CA ASP A 288 33.04 -21.81 27.09
C ASP A 288 31.83 -22.56 27.69
N GLY A 289 30.95 -23.10 26.85
CA GLY A 289 29.76 -23.86 27.23
C GLY A 289 28.53 -23.01 27.56
N ARG A 290 28.62 -21.66 27.53
CA ARG A 290 27.42 -20.82 27.69
C ARG A 290 26.47 -21.01 26.53
N LYS A 291 25.17 -20.89 26.83
CA LYS A 291 24.09 -20.96 25.84
C LYS A 291 23.49 -19.59 25.57
N VAL A 292 23.28 -19.28 24.28
CA VAL A 292 22.76 -18.00 23.80
C VAL A 292 21.67 -18.22 22.76
N ASP A 293 20.71 -17.31 22.67
CA ASP A 293 19.73 -17.31 21.58
C ASP A 293 20.30 -16.59 20.36
N LEU A 294 20.31 -17.27 19.22
CA LEU A 294 20.83 -16.79 17.95
C LEU A 294 19.73 -16.27 17.01
N MET A 295 18.45 -16.39 17.38
CA MET A 295 17.34 -15.84 16.58
C MET A 295 17.50 -14.32 16.28
N PRO A 296 17.98 -13.48 17.23
CA PRO A 296 18.20 -12.05 17.00
C PRO A 296 19.18 -11.71 15.86
N ILE A 297 20.04 -12.64 15.42
CA ILE A 297 20.96 -12.43 14.28
C ILE A 297 20.20 -12.05 13.00
N THR A 298 18.96 -12.53 12.84
CA THR A 298 18.10 -12.19 11.70
C THR A 298 17.78 -10.70 11.62
N ARG A 299 17.93 -9.97 12.74
CA ARG A 299 17.72 -8.53 12.90
C ARG A 299 19.02 -7.74 13.04
N ASP A 300 20.15 -8.35 12.67
CA ASP A 300 21.50 -7.80 12.84
C ASP A 300 21.84 -7.52 14.33
N ASP A 301 21.21 -8.25 15.26
CA ASP A 301 21.49 -8.18 16.68
C ASP A 301 22.37 -9.37 17.10
N TYR A 302 23.61 -9.06 17.47
CA TYR A 302 24.62 -10.01 17.91
C TYR A 302 24.81 -9.97 19.44
N GLY A 303 23.85 -9.44 20.19
CA GLY A 303 23.91 -9.41 21.64
C GLY A 303 23.83 -10.80 22.28
N MET A 304 24.28 -10.89 23.53
CA MET A 304 24.18 -12.09 24.36
C MET A 304 22.78 -12.20 24.97
N HIS A 305 21.87 -12.91 24.30
CA HIS A 305 20.50 -13.10 24.74
C HIS A 305 20.31 -14.47 25.39
N ARG A 306 19.46 -14.53 26.43
CA ARG A 306 19.12 -15.81 27.09
C ARG A 306 18.17 -16.60 26.21
N VAL A 307 18.41 -17.90 26.09
CA VAL A 307 17.49 -18.83 25.42
C VAL A 307 16.18 -18.89 26.21
N SER A 308 15.09 -18.52 25.55
CA SER A 308 13.73 -18.75 26.04
C SER A 308 12.96 -19.63 25.05
N TYR A 309 12.16 -20.55 25.59
CA TYR A 309 11.23 -21.35 24.80
C TYR A 309 9.78 -20.85 24.96
N GLU A 310 9.57 -19.76 25.68
CA GLU A 310 8.25 -19.14 25.82
C GLU A 310 7.87 -18.43 24.52
N LYS A 311 6.56 -18.37 24.25
CA LYS A 311 6.02 -17.68 23.08
C LYS A 311 6.30 -16.18 23.18
N PRO A 312 6.92 -15.55 22.17
CA PRO A 312 7.09 -14.11 22.12
C PRO A 312 5.73 -13.40 22.15
N GLN A 313 5.67 -12.23 22.79
CA GLN A 313 4.44 -11.41 22.79
C GLN A 313 4.10 -10.86 21.40
N ASP A 314 5.12 -10.61 20.58
CA ASP A 314 4.99 -10.12 19.20
C ASP A 314 5.93 -10.96 18.32
N ILE A 315 5.37 -11.99 17.69
CA ILE A 315 6.11 -12.89 16.81
C ILE A 315 6.62 -12.15 15.55
N PRO A 316 5.83 -11.30 14.86
CA PRO A 316 6.30 -10.53 13.72
C PRO A 316 7.55 -9.70 14.02
N ALA A 317 7.63 -9.10 15.21
CA ALA A 317 8.78 -8.29 15.65
C ALA A 317 10.08 -9.10 15.90
N THR A 318 10.00 -10.44 15.91
CA THR A 318 11.19 -11.31 15.99
C THR A 318 11.96 -11.36 14.67
N TYR A 319 11.33 -10.98 13.57
CA TYR A 319 11.94 -10.88 12.25
C TYR A 319 12.34 -9.43 11.95
N LYS A 320 13.33 -9.24 11.07
CA LYS A 320 13.77 -7.90 10.64
C LYS A 320 12.77 -7.24 9.70
N ASN A 321 12.17 -8.04 8.84
CA ASN A 321 11.22 -7.65 7.81
C ASN A 321 10.56 -8.89 7.20
N GLU A 322 9.62 -8.63 6.29
CA GLU A 322 8.82 -9.64 5.59
C GLU A 322 9.64 -10.62 4.77
N HIS A 323 10.81 -10.22 4.29
CA HIS A 323 11.68 -11.12 3.54
C HIS A 323 12.34 -12.16 4.45
N TRP A 324 12.77 -11.75 5.66
CA TRP A 324 13.27 -12.69 6.66
C TRP A 324 12.19 -13.63 7.16
N ARG A 325 10.98 -13.10 7.42
CA ARG A 325 9.83 -13.93 7.77
C ARG A 325 9.55 -14.96 6.69
N LYS A 326 9.47 -14.53 5.42
CA LYS A 326 9.19 -15.44 4.29
C LYS A 326 10.32 -16.45 4.04
N TYR A 327 11.57 -16.04 4.20
CA TYR A 327 12.70 -16.95 4.10
C TYR A 327 12.62 -18.05 5.17
N LEU A 328 12.34 -17.68 6.42
CA LEU A 328 12.25 -18.63 7.51
C LEU A 328 11.04 -19.56 7.36
N GLU A 329 9.87 -19.03 7.01
CA GLU A 329 8.68 -19.81 6.64
C GLU A 329 9.02 -20.87 5.57
N ASN A 330 9.81 -20.51 4.55
CA ASN A 330 10.18 -21.46 3.51
C ASN A 330 11.13 -22.55 4.03
N ILE A 331 12.14 -22.24 4.86
CA ILE A 331 13.06 -23.27 5.36
C ILE A 331 12.44 -24.18 6.43
N TYR A 332 11.28 -23.81 7.01
CA TYR A 332 10.47 -24.74 7.80
C TYR A 332 10.02 -25.93 6.93
N ASN A 333 9.58 -25.68 5.69
CA ASN A 333 9.15 -26.72 4.77
C ASN A 333 10.32 -27.68 4.43
N GLN A 334 10.04 -28.99 4.43
CA GLN A 334 11.00 -30.02 4.07
C GLN A 334 11.47 -29.93 2.61
N ASP A 335 10.63 -29.39 1.70
CA ASP A 335 10.98 -29.18 0.30
C ASP A 335 12.14 -28.19 0.11
N HIS A 336 12.45 -27.40 1.14
CA HIS A 336 13.55 -26.43 1.18
C HIS A 336 14.54 -26.72 2.32
N ALA A 337 14.59 -27.96 2.80
CA ALA A 337 15.49 -28.35 3.89
C ALA A 337 16.98 -28.16 3.54
N ASP A 338 17.35 -28.23 2.26
CA ASP A 338 18.70 -27.96 1.76
C ASP A 338 19.14 -26.51 2.05
N GLN A 339 18.20 -25.57 2.12
CA GLN A 339 18.47 -24.16 2.41
C GLN A 339 18.92 -23.92 3.86
N ARG A 340 18.61 -24.83 4.78
CA ARG A 340 18.97 -24.73 6.21
C ARG A 340 20.48 -24.74 6.42
N LEU A 341 21.24 -25.43 5.56
CA LEU A 341 22.70 -25.42 5.60
C LEU A 341 23.25 -24.01 5.39
N TYR A 342 22.76 -23.30 4.37
CA TYR A 342 23.23 -21.95 4.05
C TYR A 342 22.84 -20.94 5.13
N PHE A 343 21.63 -21.05 5.68
CA PHE A 343 21.22 -20.25 6.82
C PHE A 343 22.12 -20.50 8.04
N GLY A 344 22.44 -21.77 8.31
CA GLY A 344 23.30 -22.12 9.42
C GLY A 344 24.73 -21.60 9.25
N GLN A 345 25.30 -21.72 8.04
CA GLN A 345 26.62 -21.15 7.75
C GLN A 345 26.61 -19.61 7.85
N TYR A 346 25.50 -18.96 7.49
CA TYR A 346 25.32 -17.52 7.68
C TYR A 346 25.38 -17.16 9.17
N ILE A 347 24.65 -17.88 10.03
CA ILE A 347 24.68 -17.68 11.49
C ILE A 347 26.12 -17.82 12.03
N CYS A 348 26.84 -18.90 11.69
CA CYS A 348 28.23 -19.09 12.12
C CYS A 348 29.13 -17.93 11.71
N ARG A 349 29.09 -17.55 10.42
CA ARG A 349 29.93 -16.48 9.89
C ARG A 349 29.62 -15.15 10.57
N GLN A 350 28.35 -14.82 10.75
CA GLN A 350 27.96 -13.54 11.34
C GLN A 350 28.30 -13.47 12.82
N TRP A 351 28.01 -14.50 13.60
CA TRP A 351 28.34 -14.51 15.03
C TRP A 351 29.85 -14.47 15.26
N ASN A 352 30.62 -15.35 14.60
CA ASN A 352 32.07 -15.47 14.79
C ASN A 352 32.87 -14.32 14.13
N ALA A 353 32.23 -13.49 13.29
CA ALA A 353 32.82 -12.23 12.85
C ALA A 353 32.77 -11.13 13.93
N HIS A 354 31.81 -11.21 14.85
CA HIS A 354 31.60 -10.21 15.91
C HIS A 354 32.09 -10.68 17.30
N HIS A 355 32.30 -11.99 17.48
CA HIS A 355 32.74 -12.59 18.73
C HIS A 355 33.97 -13.48 18.54
N THR A 356 34.88 -13.45 19.50
CA THR A 356 36.13 -14.22 19.47
C THR A 356 36.43 -14.83 20.84
N GLY A 357 37.42 -15.74 20.89
CA GLY A 357 37.84 -16.35 22.15
C GLY A 357 36.74 -17.21 22.77
N ALA A 358 36.42 -16.96 24.04
CA ALA A 358 35.40 -17.70 24.79
C ALA A 358 33.98 -17.53 24.21
N ASP A 359 33.72 -16.40 23.54
CA ASP A 359 32.41 -16.08 22.96
C ASP A 359 32.19 -16.67 21.56
N THR A 360 33.15 -17.46 21.04
CA THR A 360 33.04 -18.10 19.72
C THR A 360 31.93 -19.13 19.74
N LEU A 361 31.03 -19.11 18.75
CA LEU A 361 29.98 -20.11 18.57
C LEU A 361 30.58 -21.41 17.99
N GLU A 362 30.30 -22.54 18.64
CA GLU A 362 30.77 -23.86 18.21
C GLU A 362 29.65 -24.69 17.58
N THR A 363 28.48 -24.75 18.23
CA THR A 363 27.34 -25.51 17.71
C THR A 363 26.03 -24.81 18.01
N PHE A 364 24.99 -25.10 17.23
CA PHE A 364 23.63 -24.65 17.53
C PHE A 364 22.59 -25.55 16.89
N ARG A 365 21.34 -25.35 17.30
CA ARG A 365 20.17 -26.03 16.72
C ARG A 365 19.20 -24.99 16.19
N ILE A 366 18.52 -25.28 15.09
CA ILE A 366 17.38 -24.51 14.62
C ILE A 366 16.13 -25.27 15.06
N ILE A 367 15.39 -24.71 16.01
CA ILE A 367 14.20 -25.33 16.58
C ILE A 367 13.00 -24.47 16.21
N TYR A 368 11.92 -25.12 15.78
CA TYR A 368 10.61 -24.50 15.62
C TYR A 368 9.69 -25.01 16.71
N LEU A 369 9.08 -24.12 17.48
CA LEU A 369 8.02 -24.48 18.43
C LEU A 369 6.69 -24.44 17.68
N LEU A 370 6.20 -25.62 17.30
CA LEU A 370 4.95 -25.81 16.59
C LEU A 370 3.79 -25.75 17.58
N GLU A 371 2.83 -24.88 17.34
CA GLU A 371 1.60 -24.75 18.10
C GLU A 371 0.40 -24.90 17.16
N MET A 372 -0.48 -25.86 17.46
CA MET A 372 -1.67 -26.09 16.65
C MET A 372 -2.81 -25.19 17.16
N THR A 373 -3.41 -24.46 16.24
CA THR A 373 -4.71 -23.81 16.47
C THR A 373 -5.80 -24.88 16.38
N LEU A 374 -6.45 -25.15 17.51
CA LEU A 374 -7.51 -26.14 17.64
C LEU A 374 -8.89 -25.48 17.43
N PRO A 375 -9.96 -26.26 17.21
CA PRO A 375 -11.32 -25.73 17.26
C PRO A 375 -11.66 -25.06 18.60
N ASP A 376 -12.76 -24.31 18.64
CA ASP A 376 -13.31 -23.70 19.86
C ASP A 376 -12.35 -22.74 20.59
N TYR A 377 -11.54 -21.97 19.85
CA TYR A 377 -10.65 -20.94 20.40
C TYR A 377 -9.59 -21.50 21.36
N GLN A 378 -9.13 -22.72 21.09
CA GLN A 378 -8.10 -23.41 21.87
C GLN A 378 -6.78 -23.51 21.11
N GLN A 379 -5.68 -23.54 21.86
CA GLN A 379 -4.34 -23.79 21.35
C GLN A 379 -3.78 -25.07 21.96
N SER A 380 -3.02 -25.84 21.18
CA SER A 380 -2.30 -26.99 21.70
C SER A 380 -1.12 -26.55 22.56
N LYS A 381 -0.55 -27.50 23.31
CA LYS A 381 0.77 -27.26 23.90
C LYS A 381 1.82 -27.18 22.77
N PRO A 382 2.79 -26.26 22.83
CA PRO A 382 3.85 -26.18 21.84
C PRO A 382 4.72 -27.44 21.83
N GLU A 383 4.98 -27.96 20.63
CA GLU A 383 5.89 -29.09 20.38
C GLU A 383 7.21 -28.58 19.79
N LYS A 384 8.35 -29.12 20.27
CA LYS A 384 9.66 -28.76 19.73
C LYS A 384 9.97 -29.60 18.50
N VAL A 385 10.04 -28.95 17.34
CA VAL A 385 10.47 -29.55 16.08
C VAL A 385 11.91 -29.14 15.81
N ASP A 386 12.81 -30.12 15.86
CA ASP A 386 14.23 -29.91 15.55
C ASP A 386 14.43 -29.92 14.03
N LEU A 387 14.69 -28.75 13.44
CA LEU A 387 14.81 -28.60 11.98
C LEU A 387 16.22 -28.85 11.47
N TRP A 388 17.24 -28.49 12.27
CA TRP A 388 18.65 -28.54 11.86
C TRP A 388 19.59 -28.53 13.07
N ASN A 389 20.69 -29.26 12.99
CA ASN A 389 21.84 -29.15 13.90
C ASN A 389 23.05 -28.68 13.10
N HIS A 390 23.79 -27.71 13.61
CA HIS A 390 24.92 -27.10 12.91
C HIS A 390 26.17 -27.08 13.79
N THR A 391 27.32 -27.28 13.18
CA THR A 391 28.64 -27.12 13.77
C THR A 391 29.39 -26.04 12.98
N CYS A 392 29.85 -25.02 13.69
CA CYS A 392 30.82 -24.04 13.23
C CYS A 392 32.25 -24.58 13.49
#